data_AF-A0A5P8WBZ7-F1
#
_entry.id   AF-A0A5P8WBZ7-F1
#
_cell.length_a   1.000
_cell.length_b   1.000
_cell.length_c   1.000
_cell.angle_alpha   90.00
_cell.angle_beta   90.00
_cell.angle_gamma   90.00
#
_symmetry.space_group_name_H-M   'P 1'
#
loop_
_entity.id
_entity.type
_entity.pdbx_description
1 polymer ?
#
loop_
_entity_poly.entity_id
_entity_poly.type
_entity_poly.pdbx_seq_one_letter_code
_entity_poly.pdbx_strand_id
1 'polypeptide(L)'
;MPFNPELCRNESEVESKLIVQYLLPQLGYTPDTWHQEVAVGSIRLDFLAFAAQVIPFVLDANSPLSVVMEAKHPKKNLNHHVPRLRHYLTSLNVRYGLLTNGKEIRIYQKLQTDIQLVFQCSGKEVETKLDNIKSLIGKESLKEGQVIDKPEVQVTENNLNFETKREHSMKIIAVYHNKGGVGKTTTVVNLAAAIRKKGKRVLVIDLDSQANTTFATGLVKFDDEISDNIKDNYVYHILRSIELDTISEIARKSSFTNPEIDVIPSHINLMKTETELNGLRSSQASLLYKLKEVEDKYDIVIIDTPPSLNLFAFIALVTSDYLIIPSDLKPFANQGLTNVKEYIKQDINPFRKNLLNKPPIKILGVLPCKIATFQKFVEHTLPKQILAITERYNLPVIDTVIYQREELAKCLEQVQQIGDLEIPDPRSVFEYKPHGDSAKEFELLAIEVLQKIGI
;
A
#
# COMPACT_ATOMS: atom_id res chain seq x y z
N MET A 1 29.79 -25.35 28.95
CA MET A 1 30.30 -24.70 30.19
C MET A 1 29.20 -23.84 30.75
N PRO A 2 29.02 -23.76 32.08
CA PRO A 2 28.02 -22.90 32.69
C PRO A 2 28.37 -21.43 32.40
N PHE A 3 27.35 -20.62 32.11
CA PHE A 3 27.55 -19.19 31.91
C PHE A 3 27.87 -18.52 33.25
N ASN A 4 28.93 -17.72 33.29
CA ASN A 4 29.27 -16.92 34.47
C ASN A 4 29.21 -15.42 34.12
N PRO A 5 28.22 -14.67 34.65
CA PRO A 5 28.04 -13.26 34.32
C PRO A 5 29.18 -12.35 34.79
N GLU A 6 29.96 -12.76 35.79
CA GLU A 6 31.11 -11.98 36.29
C GLU A 6 32.28 -11.96 35.28
N LEU A 7 32.26 -12.83 34.28
CA LEU A 7 33.27 -12.89 33.22
C LEU A 7 32.96 -11.97 32.03
N CYS A 8 31.82 -11.27 32.04
CA CYS A 8 31.47 -10.27 31.04
C CYS A 8 31.84 -8.87 31.55
N ARG A 9 32.82 -8.23 30.92
CA ARG A 9 33.35 -6.90 31.28
C ARG A 9 32.82 -5.79 30.36
N ASN A 10 32.40 -6.13 29.15
CA ASN A 10 31.87 -5.20 28.15
C ASN A 10 30.71 -5.84 27.36
N GLU A 11 30.08 -5.07 26.47
CA GLU A 11 28.92 -5.47 25.65
C GLU A 11 29.23 -6.66 24.74
N SER A 12 30.36 -6.61 24.02
CA SER A 12 30.81 -7.68 23.13
C SER A 12 31.04 -9.01 23.86
N GLU A 13 31.48 -8.98 25.12
CA GLU A 13 31.60 -10.19 25.94
C GLU A 13 30.24 -10.72 26.42
N VAL A 14 29.22 -9.89 26.54
CA VAL A 14 27.84 -10.36 26.79
C VAL A 14 27.31 -11.04 25.53
N GLU A 15 27.47 -10.43 24.37
CA GLU A 15 27.06 -11.00 23.09
C GLU A 15 27.71 -12.36 22.82
N SER A 16 29.04 -12.41 22.87
CA SER A 16 29.80 -13.61 22.53
C SER A 16 29.64 -14.73 23.56
N LYS A 17 29.75 -14.44 24.86
CA LYS A 17 29.76 -15.48 25.92
C LYS A 17 28.35 -15.91 26.35
N LEU A 18 27.38 -14.99 26.40
CA LEU A 18 26.01 -15.31 26.79
C LEU A 18 25.13 -15.68 25.60
N ILE A 19 25.01 -14.80 24.60
CA ILE A 19 24.04 -14.99 23.51
C ILE A 19 24.54 -16.09 22.55
N VAL A 20 25.74 -15.93 21.98
CA VAL A 20 26.26 -16.82 20.94
C VAL A 20 26.72 -18.18 21.49
N GLN A 21 27.56 -18.18 22.53
CA GLN A 21 28.15 -19.43 23.04
C GLN A 21 27.22 -20.24 23.95
N TYR A 22 26.26 -19.59 24.63
CA TYR A 22 25.42 -20.25 25.63
C TYR A 22 23.94 -20.33 25.23
N LEU A 23 23.25 -19.21 25.04
CA LEU A 23 21.79 -19.20 24.83
C LEU A 23 21.37 -19.79 23.49
N LEU A 24 21.91 -19.31 22.37
CA LEU A 24 21.46 -19.73 21.03
C LEU A 24 21.53 -21.26 20.82
N PRO A 25 22.64 -21.96 21.14
CA PRO A 25 22.71 -23.42 21.05
C PRO A 25 21.70 -24.12 21.96
N GLN A 26 21.53 -23.63 23.19
CA GLN A 26 20.60 -24.21 24.15
C GLN A 26 19.14 -24.02 23.74
N LEU A 27 18.81 -22.90 23.08
CA LEU A 27 17.46 -22.61 22.56
C LEU A 27 17.13 -23.35 21.24
N GLY A 28 18.07 -24.17 20.73
CA GLY A 28 17.90 -24.97 19.52
C GLY A 28 18.21 -24.23 18.22
N TYR A 29 18.78 -23.02 18.29
CA TYR A 29 19.21 -22.27 17.11
C TYR A 29 20.61 -22.73 16.67
N THR A 30 20.71 -23.16 15.43
CA THR A 30 21.96 -23.52 14.74
C THR A 30 22.55 -22.28 14.04
N PRO A 31 23.85 -22.23 13.72
CA PRO A 31 24.49 -21.06 13.10
C PRO A 31 23.84 -20.54 11.81
N ASP A 32 23.13 -21.39 11.09
CA ASP A 32 22.36 -21.07 9.88
C ASP A 32 20.97 -20.49 10.16
N THR A 33 20.55 -20.42 11.42
CA THR A 33 19.20 -19.99 11.84
C THR A 33 19.20 -18.75 12.73
N TRP A 34 20.33 -18.04 12.80
CA TRP A 34 20.39 -16.73 13.44
C TRP A 34 21.45 -15.85 12.76
N HIS A 35 21.28 -14.54 12.88
CA HIS A 35 22.18 -13.54 12.31
C HIS A 35 22.51 -12.47 13.36
N GLN A 36 23.73 -11.97 13.34
CA GLN A 36 24.23 -10.87 14.19
C GLN A 36 24.34 -9.57 13.38
N GLU A 37 24.21 -8.43 14.05
CA GLU A 37 24.32 -7.08 13.45
C GLU A 37 23.38 -6.91 12.24
N VAL A 38 22.12 -7.30 12.41
CA VAL A 38 21.15 -7.33 11.32
C VAL A 38 20.60 -5.94 11.07
N ALA A 39 20.77 -5.45 9.84
CA ALA A 39 20.16 -4.21 9.37
C ALA A 39 18.85 -4.50 8.62
N VAL A 40 17.72 -4.02 9.15
CA VAL A 40 16.40 -4.09 8.50
C VAL A 40 15.88 -2.65 8.33
N GLY A 41 16.10 -2.08 7.15
CA GLY A 41 15.85 -0.66 6.91
C GLY A 41 16.74 0.22 7.79
N SER A 42 16.14 1.05 8.64
CA SER A 42 16.85 1.89 9.61
C SER A 42 17.10 1.20 10.97
N ILE A 43 16.51 0.02 11.20
CA ILE A 43 16.67 -0.73 12.44
C ILE A 43 17.95 -1.56 12.37
N ARG A 44 18.77 -1.44 13.41
CA ARG A 44 19.96 -2.29 13.62
C ARG A 44 19.76 -3.12 14.88
N LEU A 45 19.68 -4.42 14.70
CA LEU A 45 19.52 -5.41 15.76
C LEU A 45 20.87 -6.03 16.09
N ASP A 46 21.10 -6.31 17.37
CA ASP A 46 22.28 -7.08 17.78
C ASP A 46 22.15 -8.52 17.26
N PHE A 47 20.98 -9.16 17.45
CA PHE A 47 20.70 -10.51 16.94
C PHE A 47 19.25 -10.72 16.50
N LEU A 48 19.06 -11.57 15.49
CA LEU A 48 17.78 -12.08 15.04
C LEU A 48 17.87 -13.60 14.80
N ALA A 49 17.04 -14.38 15.50
CA ALA A 49 17.01 -15.85 15.41
C ALA A 49 15.66 -16.37 14.86
N PHE A 50 15.67 -17.47 14.09
CA PHE A 50 14.54 -17.99 13.32
C PHE A 50 14.19 -19.43 13.69
N ALA A 51 12.90 -19.71 13.95
CA ALA A 51 12.49 -21.05 14.32
C ALA A 51 12.35 -22.01 13.11
N ALA A 52 11.95 -21.53 11.94
CA ALA A 52 11.81 -22.32 10.71
C ALA A 52 12.96 -22.09 9.72
N GLN A 53 13.28 -23.10 8.90
CA GLN A 53 14.36 -23.03 7.91
C GLN A 53 14.05 -21.96 6.87
N VAL A 54 14.98 -21.01 6.72
CA VAL A 54 14.90 -19.93 5.74
C VAL A 54 15.45 -20.45 4.41
N ILE A 55 14.66 -20.38 3.32
CA ILE A 55 15.14 -20.61 1.95
C ILE A 55 16.26 -19.60 1.68
N PRO A 56 17.39 -19.97 1.04
CA PRO A 56 18.54 -19.08 0.96
C PRO A 56 18.12 -17.79 0.26
N PHE A 57 18.38 -16.63 0.88
CA PHE A 57 18.22 -15.26 0.38
C PHE A 57 16.97 -14.44 0.77
N VAL A 58 16.08 -14.90 1.66
CA VAL A 58 15.04 -14.00 2.21
C VAL A 58 15.05 -14.04 3.73
N LEU A 59 15.74 -13.08 4.34
CA LEU A 59 15.60 -12.76 5.77
C LEU A 59 14.20 -12.16 6.00
N ASP A 60 13.20 -13.02 6.19
CA ASP A 60 11.84 -12.59 6.51
C ASP A 60 11.73 -12.26 8.00
N ALA A 61 12.16 -11.05 8.37
CA ALA A 61 12.08 -10.55 9.74
C ALA A 61 10.61 -10.38 10.23
N ASN A 62 9.62 -10.47 9.34
CA ASN A 62 8.19 -10.34 9.63
C ASN A 62 7.53 -11.70 9.97
N SER A 63 8.21 -12.55 10.72
CA SER A 63 7.67 -13.83 11.15
C SER A 63 7.45 -13.86 12.68
N PRO A 64 6.28 -14.33 13.17
CA PRO A 64 6.07 -14.59 14.60
C PRO A 64 6.96 -15.75 15.12
N LEU A 65 7.70 -16.40 14.23
CA LEU A 65 8.68 -17.45 14.48
C LEU A 65 10.11 -16.92 14.68
N SER A 66 10.28 -15.60 14.76
CA SER A 66 11.57 -14.93 14.98
C SER A 66 11.72 -14.43 16.42
N VAL A 67 12.96 -14.29 16.90
CA VAL A 67 13.28 -13.68 18.20
C VAL A 67 14.36 -12.62 18.01
N VAL A 68 14.09 -11.40 18.48
CA VAL A 68 15.08 -10.32 18.56
C VAL A 68 15.84 -10.46 19.88
N MET A 69 17.17 -10.38 19.87
CA MET A 69 17.96 -10.34 21.10
C MET A 69 18.90 -9.13 21.10
N GLU A 70 18.87 -8.36 22.18
CA GLU A 70 19.68 -7.16 22.38
C GLU A 70 20.57 -7.33 23.62
N ALA A 71 21.87 -7.09 23.44
CA ALA A 71 22.87 -7.11 24.51
C ALA A 71 23.29 -5.68 24.85
N LYS A 72 23.56 -5.41 26.12
CA LYS A 72 24.08 -4.11 26.56
C LYS A 72 25.25 -4.32 27.52
N HIS A 73 26.10 -3.31 27.67
CA HIS A 73 27.20 -3.36 28.63
C HIS A 73 26.72 -3.73 30.06
N PRO A 74 27.43 -4.59 30.83
CA PRO A 74 27.07 -5.02 32.19
C PRO A 74 26.82 -3.95 33.27
N LYS A 75 27.07 -2.68 32.95
CA LYS A 75 26.85 -1.53 33.85
C LYS A 75 25.62 -0.71 33.45
N LYS A 76 24.98 -1.01 32.30
CA LYS A 76 23.82 -0.28 31.79
C LYS A 76 22.54 -0.77 32.43
N ASN A 77 21.65 0.18 32.74
CA ASN A 77 20.31 -0.12 33.21
C ASN A 77 19.41 -0.46 32.01
N LEU A 78 18.81 -1.66 32.03
CA LEU A 78 18.00 -2.17 30.93
C LEU A 78 16.72 -1.34 30.69
N ASN A 79 16.19 -0.64 31.70
CA ASN A 79 14.97 0.18 31.55
C ASN A 79 15.10 1.24 30.45
N HIS A 80 16.29 1.82 30.27
CA HIS A 80 16.54 2.83 29.22
C HIS A 80 16.48 2.25 27.80
N HIS A 81 16.54 0.93 27.66
CA HIS A 81 16.59 0.23 26.37
C HIS A 81 15.26 -0.45 26.03
N VAL A 82 14.30 -0.50 26.95
CA VAL A 82 12.95 -1.04 26.72
C VAL A 82 12.21 -0.29 25.60
N PRO A 83 12.22 1.06 25.50
CA PRO A 83 11.55 1.76 24.39
C PRO A 83 12.12 1.39 23.01
N ARG A 84 13.44 1.17 22.94
CA ARG A 84 14.12 0.76 21.71
C ARG A 84 13.75 -0.69 21.34
N LEU A 85 13.74 -1.60 22.31
CA LEU A 85 13.26 -2.97 22.08
C LEU A 85 11.78 -2.98 21.67
N ARG A 86 10.93 -2.13 22.29
CA ARG A 86 9.53 -1.97 21.90
C ARG A 86 9.43 -1.60 20.43
N HIS A 87 10.14 -0.54 20.02
CA HIS A 87 10.19 -0.10 18.63
C HIS A 87 10.59 -1.26 17.71
N TYR A 88 11.59 -2.06 18.08
CA TYR A 88 12.02 -3.21 17.28
C TYR A 88 10.93 -4.27 17.14
N LEU A 89 10.35 -4.71 18.24
CA LEU A 89 9.30 -5.74 18.21
C LEU A 89 8.05 -5.24 17.48
N THR A 90 7.63 -3.98 17.68
CA THR A 90 6.46 -3.40 17.01
C THR A 90 6.68 -3.18 15.52
N SER A 91 7.84 -2.64 15.14
CA SER A 91 8.15 -2.31 13.74
C SER A 91 8.46 -3.54 12.89
N LEU A 92 9.01 -4.60 13.50
CA LEU A 92 9.32 -5.87 12.81
C LEU A 92 8.24 -6.95 13.01
N ASN A 93 7.17 -6.62 13.75
CA ASN A 93 6.10 -7.56 14.13
C ASN A 93 6.61 -8.86 14.82
N VAL A 94 7.72 -8.79 15.54
CA VAL A 94 8.34 -9.95 16.22
C VAL A 94 7.64 -10.22 17.56
N ARG A 95 7.30 -11.48 17.83
CA ARG A 95 6.48 -11.87 18.99
C ARG A 95 7.21 -11.72 20.33
N TYR A 96 8.49 -12.09 20.37
CA TYR A 96 9.30 -12.05 21.58
C TYR A 96 10.64 -11.35 21.34
N GLY A 97 11.08 -10.59 22.36
CA GLY A 97 12.41 -9.99 22.39
C GLY A 97 13.11 -10.24 23.70
N LEU A 98 14.39 -10.60 23.63
CA LEU A 98 15.27 -10.75 24.79
C LEU A 98 16.15 -9.51 24.93
N LEU A 99 16.19 -8.93 26.13
CA LEU A 99 17.09 -7.84 26.47
C LEU A 99 17.95 -8.25 27.66
N THR A 100 19.27 -8.12 27.53
CA THR A 100 20.22 -8.53 28.56
C THR A 100 21.42 -7.60 28.68
N ASN A 101 21.97 -7.49 29.87
CA ASN A 101 23.31 -6.91 30.09
C ASN A 101 24.30 -7.93 30.67
N GLY A 102 23.97 -9.22 30.60
CA GLY A 102 24.73 -10.32 31.20
C GLY A 102 24.40 -10.57 32.66
N LYS A 103 24.11 -9.54 33.47
CA LYS A 103 23.73 -9.68 34.89
C LYS A 103 22.24 -9.91 35.10
N GLU A 104 21.44 -9.54 34.12
CA GLU A 104 19.99 -9.63 34.14
C GLU A 104 19.51 -9.99 32.74
N ILE A 105 18.56 -10.92 32.65
CA ILE A 105 17.88 -11.31 31.42
C ILE A 105 16.41 -10.97 31.56
N ARG A 106 15.85 -10.32 30.53
CA ARG A 106 14.43 -10.01 30.43
C ARG A 106 13.89 -10.46 29.08
N ILE A 107 12.73 -11.11 29.08
CA ILE A 107 12.00 -11.47 27.86
C ILE A 107 10.70 -10.69 27.85
N TYR A 108 10.48 -9.99 26.75
CA TYR A 108 9.29 -9.22 26.49
C TYR A 108 8.47 -9.88 25.39
N GLN A 109 7.16 -9.95 25.60
CA GLN A 109 6.21 -10.35 24.58
C GLN A 109 5.54 -9.12 23.99
N LYS A 110 5.43 -9.06 22.67
CA LYS A 110 4.68 -8.00 21.99
C LYS A 110 3.18 -8.20 22.16
N LEU A 111 2.50 -7.16 22.62
CA LEU A 111 1.06 -7.04 22.71
C LEU A 111 0.59 -5.89 21.82
N GLN A 112 0.00 -6.18 20.66
CA GLN A 112 -0.46 -5.17 19.70
C GLN A 112 0.63 -4.11 19.37
N THR A 113 0.59 -2.96 20.04
CA THR A 113 1.49 -1.78 19.89
C THR A 113 2.46 -1.57 21.06
N ASP A 114 2.42 -2.41 22.11
CA ASP A 114 3.31 -2.33 23.27
C ASP A 114 4.00 -3.68 23.52
N ILE A 115 4.85 -3.74 24.54
CA ILE A 115 5.55 -4.94 24.97
C ILE A 115 5.35 -5.15 26.47
N GLN A 116 5.08 -6.39 26.86
CA GLN A 116 4.92 -6.81 28.26
C GLN A 116 6.12 -7.64 28.68
N LEU A 117 6.68 -7.35 29.85
CA LEU A 117 7.68 -8.21 30.47
C LEU A 117 7.01 -9.52 30.91
N VAL A 118 7.40 -10.63 30.30
CA VAL A 118 6.83 -11.96 30.60
C VAL A 118 7.78 -12.85 31.39
N PHE A 119 9.07 -12.53 31.40
CA PHE A 119 10.07 -13.25 32.18
C PHE A 119 11.27 -12.38 32.53
N GLN A 120 11.81 -12.56 33.74
CA GLN A 120 13.03 -11.91 34.21
C GLN A 120 13.78 -12.83 35.17
N CYS A 121 15.12 -12.89 35.06
CA CYS A 121 15.97 -13.57 36.04
C CYS A 121 17.37 -12.91 36.13
N SER A 122 18.12 -13.26 37.17
CA SER A 122 19.53 -12.90 37.26
C SER A 122 20.38 -13.71 36.28
N GLY A 123 21.47 -13.12 35.81
CA GLY A 123 22.51 -13.78 35.01
C GLY A 123 23.11 -15.02 35.68
N LYS A 124 23.04 -15.12 37.02
CA LYS A 124 23.49 -16.31 37.79
C LYS A 124 22.46 -17.45 37.77
N GLU A 125 21.21 -17.15 37.44
CA GLU A 125 20.09 -18.09 37.48
C GLU A 125 19.74 -18.65 36.09
N VAL A 126 20.41 -18.17 35.03
CA VAL A 126 20.10 -18.51 33.63
C VAL A 126 20.10 -20.03 33.41
N GLU A 127 21.07 -20.73 33.98
CA GLU A 127 21.16 -22.19 33.88
C GLU A 127 19.97 -22.87 34.56
N THR A 128 19.63 -22.45 35.79
CA THR A 128 18.50 -23.02 36.54
C THR A 128 17.12 -22.68 35.96
N LYS A 129 17.04 -21.62 35.14
CA LYS A 129 15.80 -21.15 34.51
C LYS A 129 15.77 -21.41 33.00
N LEU A 130 16.70 -22.21 32.48
CA LEU A 130 16.87 -22.42 31.06
C LEU A 130 15.62 -22.99 30.40
N ASP A 131 14.91 -23.90 31.08
CA ASP A 131 13.68 -24.50 30.54
C ASP A 131 12.55 -23.48 30.42
N ASN A 132 12.45 -22.52 31.34
CA ASN A 132 11.47 -21.42 31.24
C ASN A 132 11.78 -20.47 30.08
N ILE A 133 13.07 -20.23 29.81
CA ILE A 133 13.52 -19.42 28.66
C ILE A 133 13.20 -20.19 27.37
N LYS A 134 13.51 -21.49 27.32
CA LYS A 134 13.19 -22.38 26.19
C LYS A 134 11.69 -22.42 25.89
N SER A 135 10.81 -22.51 26.90
CA SER A 135 9.36 -22.55 26.67
C SER A 135 8.80 -21.27 26.05
N LEU A 136 9.48 -20.13 26.21
CA LEU A 136 9.05 -18.84 25.67
C LEU A 136 9.64 -18.55 24.28
N ILE A 137 10.95 -18.73 24.14
CA ILE A 137 11.71 -18.28 22.95
C ILE A 137 12.56 -19.39 22.33
N GLY A 138 12.34 -20.65 22.71
CA GLY A 138 12.98 -21.81 22.09
C GLY A 138 12.40 -22.11 20.72
N LYS A 139 13.25 -22.63 19.83
CA LYS A 139 12.91 -22.92 18.44
C LYS A 139 11.69 -23.85 18.29
N GLU A 140 11.59 -24.89 19.12
CA GLU A 140 10.47 -25.85 19.07
C GLU A 140 9.18 -25.25 19.64
N SER A 141 9.26 -24.56 20.78
CA SER A 141 8.10 -23.92 21.41
C SER A 141 7.45 -22.85 20.53
N LEU A 142 8.24 -22.10 19.75
CA LEU A 142 7.71 -21.13 18.78
C LEU A 142 6.98 -21.80 17.60
N LYS A 143 7.36 -23.02 17.22
CA LYS A 143 6.67 -23.81 16.18
C LYS A 143 5.37 -24.42 16.67
N GLU A 144 5.34 -24.93 17.90
CA GLU A 144 4.19 -25.63 18.47
C GLU A 144 3.04 -24.69 18.85
N GLY A 145 3.33 -23.41 19.16
CA GLY A 145 2.33 -22.37 19.42
C GLY A 145 1.38 -22.05 18.26
N GLN A 146 1.50 -22.70 17.10
CA GLN A 146 0.55 -22.64 15.98
C GLN A 146 -0.56 -23.70 16.04
N VAL A 147 -0.42 -24.77 16.84
CA VAL A 147 -1.38 -25.89 16.84
C VAL A 147 -2.61 -25.62 17.74
N ILE A 148 -2.50 -24.69 18.69
CA ILE A 148 -3.51 -24.43 19.73
C ILE A 148 -4.50 -23.31 19.35
N ASP A 149 -4.19 -22.48 18.33
CA ASP A 149 -5.04 -21.35 17.87
C ASP A 149 -6.04 -21.73 16.74
N LYS A 150 -6.55 -22.97 16.74
CA LYS A 150 -7.78 -23.33 15.99
C LYS A 150 -8.93 -23.51 16.97
N PRO A 151 -9.94 -22.62 17.01
CA PRO A 151 -11.20 -22.97 17.61
C PRO A 151 -12.09 -23.65 16.58
N GLU A 152 -12.26 -24.97 16.72
CA GLU A 152 -13.60 -25.56 16.57
C GLU A 152 -14.46 -25.00 17.71
N VAL A 153 -15.71 -24.60 17.46
CA VAL A 153 -16.90 -24.69 18.35
C VAL A 153 -18.06 -24.06 17.53
N GLN A 154 -19.03 -24.86 17.04
CA GLN A 154 -20.33 -25.18 17.66
C GLN A 154 -21.19 -23.95 18.08
N VAL A 155 -22.44 -24.01 17.66
CA VAL A 155 -23.50 -23.02 17.91
C VAL A 155 -23.75 -22.86 19.40
N THR A 156 -23.78 -21.61 19.90
CA THR A 156 -24.78 -21.13 20.88
C THR A 156 -24.74 -19.60 20.98
N GLU A 157 -25.93 -19.02 21.10
CA GLU A 157 -26.24 -17.60 21.13
C GLU A 157 -25.62 -16.87 22.33
N ASN A 158 -25.00 -15.71 22.11
CA ASN A 158 -25.40 -14.43 22.73
C ASN A 158 -24.45 -13.27 22.35
N ASN A 159 -25.07 -12.11 22.13
CA ASN A 159 -24.50 -10.84 21.71
C ASN A 159 -23.25 -10.39 22.49
N LEU A 160 -22.26 -9.82 21.78
CA LEU A 160 -21.60 -8.53 22.05
C LEU A 160 -20.63 -8.20 20.88
N ASN A 161 -20.93 -7.12 20.16
CA ASN A 161 -20.13 -6.56 19.07
C ASN A 161 -18.71 -6.17 19.53
N PHE A 162 -17.65 -6.57 18.81
CA PHE A 162 -16.44 -5.75 18.61
C PHE A 162 -15.68 -6.14 17.32
N GLU A 163 -15.80 -5.23 16.35
CA GLU A 163 -14.89 -4.83 15.25
C GLU A 163 -13.95 -5.86 14.58
N THR A 164 -14.26 -6.13 13.32
CA THR A 164 -13.48 -6.91 12.35
C THR A 164 -12.15 -6.25 11.99
N LYS A 165 -11.04 -6.94 12.30
CA LYS A 165 -9.69 -6.59 11.80
C LYS A 165 -9.65 -6.77 10.28
N ARG A 166 -9.37 -5.69 9.53
CA ARG A 166 -9.35 -5.68 8.05
C ARG A 166 -8.27 -6.64 7.51
N GLU A 167 -8.71 -7.66 6.78
CA GLU A 167 -7.89 -8.67 6.09
C GLU A 167 -7.20 -8.16 4.80
N HIS A 168 -7.30 -6.88 4.45
CA HIS A 168 -6.87 -6.40 3.13
C HIS A 168 -5.85 -5.27 3.22
N SER A 169 -4.65 -5.55 2.69
CA SER A 169 -3.66 -4.54 2.34
C SER A 169 -4.23 -3.58 1.30
N MET A 170 -4.02 -2.27 1.47
CA MET A 170 -4.32 -1.25 0.47
C MET A 170 -3.83 -1.68 -0.92
N LYS A 171 -4.67 -1.51 -1.96
CA LYS A 171 -4.30 -1.79 -3.36
C LYS A 171 -4.24 -0.49 -4.16
N ILE A 172 -3.20 -0.31 -4.94
CA ILE A 172 -3.01 0.91 -5.75
C ILE A 172 -3.20 0.59 -7.23
N ILE A 173 -4.11 1.31 -7.89
CA ILE A 173 -4.49 1.12 -9.29
C ILE A 173 -4.19 2.40 -10.07
N ALA A 174 -3.29 2.34 -11.05
CA ALA A 174 -3.14 3.40 -12.04
C ALA A 174 -4.14 3.21 -13.19
N VAL A 175 -4.68 4.32 -13.69
CA VAL A 175 -5.43 4.36 -14.95
C VAL A 175 -4.59 5.13 -15.96
N TYR A 176 -3.94 4.41 -16.90
CA TYR A 176 -2.94 5.02 -17.80
C TYR A 176 -3.14 4.65 -19.27
N HIS A 177 -2.96 5.64 -20.13
CA HIS A 177 -2.77 5.51 -21.56
C HIS A 177 -2.12 6.79 -22.09
N ASN A 178 -1.08 6.66 -22.91
CA ASN A 178 -0.36 7.76 -23.56
C ASN A 178 -1.19 8.58 -24.59
N LYS A 179 -2.50 8.31 -24.71
CA LYS A 179 -3.42 9.01 -25.61
C LYS A 179 -4.42 9.82 -24.79
N GLY A 180 -4.70 11.04 -25.24
CA GLY A 180 -5.76 11.89 -24.69
C GLY A 180 -7.16 11.39 -25.06
N GLY A 181 -8.15 11.71 -24.24
CA GLY A 181 -9.56 11.52 -24.59
C GLY A 181 -10.08 10.07 -24.67
N VAL A 182 -9.33 9.08 -24.17
CA VAL A 182 -9.72 7.65 -24.11
C VAL A 182 -10.58 7.28 -22.90
N GLY A 183 -10.86 8.24 -21.99
CA GLY A 183 -11.72 8.04 -20.82
C GLY A 183 -11.02 7.76 -19.50
N LYS A 184 -9.74 8.16 -19.32
CA LYS A 184 -8.97 7.98 -18.07
C LYS A 184 -9.67 8.57 -16.85
N THR A 185 -9.79 9.89 -16.79
CA THR A 185 -10.47 10.62 -15.71
C THR A 185 -11.90 10.12 -15.46
N THR A 186 -12.69 9.93 -16.52
CA THR A 186 -14.05 9.36 -16.41
C THR A 186 -14.05 7.99 -15.75
N THR A 187 -13.07 7.14 -16.09
CA THR A 187 -12.90 5.83 -15.46
C THR A 187 -12.52 5.98 -14.00
N VAL A 188 -11.53 6.84 -13.68
CA VAL A 188 -11.04 7.05 -12.32
C VAL A 188 -12.15 7.47 -11.38
N VAL A 189 -12.88 8.55 -11.70
CA VAL A 189 -13.87 9.12 -10.76
C VAL A 189 -15.07 8.20 -10.57
N ASN A 190 -15.56 7.55 -11.62
CA ASN A 190 -16.74 6.68 -11.53
C ASN A 190 -16.40 5.29 -10.99
N LEU A 191 -15.21 4.75 -11.27
CA LEU A 191 -14.73 3.52 -10.63
C LEU A 191 -14.51 3.75 -9.12
N ALA A 192 -13.95 4.90 -8.73
CA ALA A 192 -13.81 5.29 -7.32
C ALA A 192 -15.16 5.35 -6.62
N ALA A 193 -16.15 6.01 -7.22
CA ALA A 193 -17.52 6.07 -6.71
C ALA A 193 -18.17 4.68 -6.58
N ALA A 194 -18.02 3.83 -7.60
CA ALA A 194 -18.55 2.46 -7.60
C ALA A 194 -17.94 1.60 -6.49
N ILE A 195 -16.61 1.63 -6.34
CA ILE A 195 -15.87 0.92 -5.29
C ILE A 195 -16.24 1.46 -3.90
N ARG A 196 -16.42 2.78 -3.77
CA ARG A 196 -16.83 3.41 -2.52
C ARG A 196 -18.23 2.96 -2.09
N LYS A 197 -19.18 2.87 -3.02
CA LYS A 197 -20.53 2.32 -2.77
C LYS A 197 -20.54 0.84 -2.40
N LYS A 198 -19.47 0.09 -2.72
CA LYS A 198 -19.24 -1.28 -2.24
C LYS A 198 -18.56 -1.34 -0.86
N GLY A 199 -18.54 -0.23 -0.12
CA GLY A 199 -18.08 -0.16 1.27
C GLY A 199 -16.58 -0.02 1.47
N LYS A 200 -15.79 0.10 0.39
CA LYS A 200 -14.34 0.30 0.48
C LYS A 200 -14.01 1.77 0.75
N ARG A 201 -12.92 2.03 1.45
CA ARG A 201 -12.36 3.40 1.63
C ARG A 201 -11.45 3.70 0.45
N VAL A 202 -11.74 4.80 -0.26
CA VAL A 202 -11.10 5.11 -1.54
C VAL A 202 -10.38 6.45 -1.48
N LEU A 203 -9.12 6.45 -1.91
CA LEU A 203 -8.35 7.65 -2.22
C LEU A 203 -8.19 7.78 -3.74
N VAL A 204 -8.53 8.93 -4.29
CA VAL A 204 -8.22 9.30 -5.68
C VAL A 204 -7.03 10.25 -5.69
N ILE A 205 -6.10 10.08 -6.63
CA ILE A 205 -4.94 10.97 -6.78
C ILE A 205 -4.90 11.48 -8.21
N ASP A 206 -4.97 12.80 -8.37
CA ASP A 206 -4.86 13.46 -9.67
C ASP A 206 -3.41 13.86 -9.92
N LEU A 207 -2.77 13.24 -10.91
CA LEU A 207 -1.41 13.58 -11.36
C LEU A 207 -1.40 14.30 -12.71
N ASP A 208 -2.55 14.70 -13.25
CA ASP A 208 -2.63 15.47 -14.49
C ASP A 208 -2.68 16.97 -14.17
N SER A 209 -1.79 17.77 -14.76
CA SER A 209 -1.79 19.23 -14.56
C SER A 209 -3.06 19.91 -15.08
N GLN A 210 -3.83 19.24 -15.95
CA GLN A 210 -5.15 19.71 -16.38
C GLN A 210 -6.20 19.63 -15.26
N ALA A 211 -5.91 18.93 -14.16
CA ALA A 211 -6.76 18.84 -12.98
C ALA A 211 -8.20 18.39 -13.26
N ASN A 212 -8.42 17.58 -14.31
CA ASN A 212 -9.75 17.14 -14.71
C ASN A 212 -10.43 16.27 -13.64
N THR A 213 -9.66 15.42 -12.94
CA THR A 213 -10.20 14.61 -11.82
C THR A 213 -10.55 15.51 -10.65
N THR A 214 -9.72 16.51 -10.37
CA THR A 214 -9.97 17.51 -9.32
C THR A 214 -11.24 18.31 -9.57
N PHE A 215 -11.46 18.76 -10.82
CA PHE A 215 -12.71 19.40 -11.23
C PHE A 215 -13.90 18.43 -11.14
N ALA A 216 -13.78 17.24 -11.74
CA ALA A 216 -14.85 16.24 -11.79
C ALA A 216 -15.30 15.77 -10.40
N THR A 217 -14.43 15.84 -9.39
CA THR A 217 -14.76 15.49 -8.00
C THR A 217 -15.34 16.66 -7.19
N GLY A 218 -15.61 17.81 -7.82
CA GLY A 218 -16.30 18.93 -7.18
C GLY A 218 -15.46 19.66 -6.13
N LEU A 219 -14.13 19.53 -6.19
CA LEU A 219 -13.23 20.24 -5.28
C LEU A 219 -12.98 21.69 -5.70
N VAL A 220 -13.18 22.01 -6.99
CA VAL A 220 -13.08 23.36 -7.52
C VAL A 220 -14.43 24.04 -7.33
N LYS A 221 -14.53 24.97 -6.36
CA LYS A 221 -15.77 25.69 -6.00
C LYS A 221 -15.62 27.22 -6.09
N PHE A 222 -14.66 27.68 -6.87
CA PHE A 222 -14.22 29.08 -6.90
C PHE A 222 -14.69 29.76 -8.19
N ASP A 223 -15.16 31.01 -8.07
CA ASP A 223 -15.53 31.88 -9.19
C ASP A 223 -14.34 32.76 -9.65
N ASP A 224 -13.30 32.90 -8.80
CA ASP A 224 -12.12 33.71 -9.05
C ASP A 224 -10.78 33.09 -8.58
N GLU A 225 -9.66 33.52 -9.15
CA GLU A 225 -8.30 33.01 -8.81
C GLU A 225 -7.86 33.30 -7.36
N ILE A 226 -8.49 34.30 -6.73
CA ILE A 226 -8.15 34.72 -5.35
C ILE A 226 -8.59 33.65 -4.35
N SER A 227 -9.76 33.05 -4.58
CA SER A 227 -10.32 32.02 -3.70
C SER A 227 -9.76 30.61 -3.95
N ASP A 228 -8.95 30.41 -4.99
CA ASP A 228 -8.30 29.12 -5.26
C ASP A 228 -7.31 28.73 -4.16
N ASN A 229 -7.79 27.88 -3.24
CA ASN A 229 -7.00 27.28 -2.17
C ASN A 229 -6.39 25.92 -2.57
N ILE A 230 -6.63 25.42 -3.78
CA ILE A 230 -6.03 24.17 -4.27
C ILE A 230 -4.55 24.40 -4.54
N LYS A 231 -4.18 25.58 -5.05
CA LYS A 231 -2.77 25.96 -5.29
C LYS A 231 -1.86 25.80 -4.07
N ASP A 232 -2.39 25.90 -2.85
CA ASP A 232 -1.61 25.82 -1.61
C ASP A 232 -1.40 24.38 -1.14
N ASN A 233 -2.30 23.45 -1.52
CA ASN A 233 -2.27 22.06 -1.06
C ASN A 233 -2.79 21.14 -2.17
N TYR A 234 -1.88 20.75 -3.06
CA TYR A 234 -2.11 19.82 -4.19
C TYR A 234 -0.93 18.86 -4.34
N VAL A 235 -1.04 17.91 -5.27
CA VAL A 235 -0.14 16.75 -5.43
C VAL A 235 1.34 17.09 -5.48
N TYR A 236 1.74 18.27 -5.95
CA TYR A 236 3.15 18.73 -5.89
C TYR A 236 3.75 18.62 -4.49
N HIS A 237 3.00 18.97 -3.44
CA HIS A 237 3.44 18.92 -2.04
C HIS A 237 3.72 17.48 -1.58
N ILE A 238 2.98 16.52 -2.13
CA ILE A 238 3.25 15.09 -1.92
C ILE A 238 4.54 14.67 -2.64
N LEU A 239 4.80 15.20 -3.84
CA LEU A 239 5.94 14.78 -4.67
C LEU A 239 7.28 15.44 -4.31
N ARG A 240 7.27 16.69 -3.84
CA ARG A 240 8.48 17.51 -3.64
C ARG A 240 9.43 17.00 -2.55
N SER A 241 8.90 16.31 -1.53
CA SER A 241 9.67 15.81 -0.39
C SER A 241 8.97 14.60 0.24
N ILE A 242 9.76 13.67 0.77
CA ILE A 242 9.26 12.51 1.52
C ILE A 242 8.97 12.90 2.98
N GLU A 243 9.63 13.94 3.50
CA GLU A 243 9.58 14.32 4.92
C GLU A 243 8.54 15.41 5.25
N LEU A 244 8.14 16.19 4.24
CA LEU A 244 7.19 17.30 4.39
C LEU A 244 5.83 16.89 3.83
N ASP A 245 4.74 17.41 4.39
CA ASP A 245 3.35 17.25 3.91
C ASP A 245 2.88 15.80 3.83
N THR A 246 1.91 15.41 4.64
CA THR A 246 1.36 14.05 4.61
C THR A 246 0.18 13.95 3.64
N ILE A 247 -0.14 12.73 3.19
CA ILE A 247 -1.38 12.49 2.43
C ILE A 247 -2.61 12.94 3.22
N SER A 248 -2.59 12.82 4.54
CA SER A 248 -3.73 13.19 5.38
C SER A 248 -3.95 14.70 5.46
N GLU A 249 -2.91 15.51 5.29
CA GLU A 249 -2.99 16.98 5.29
C GLU A 249 -3.48 17.51 3.93
N ILE A 250 -3.08 16.86 2.84
CA ILE A 250 -3.40 17.31 1.47
C ILE A 250 -4.72 16.74 0.96
N ALA A 251 -5.13 15.55 1.43
CA ALA A 251 -6.36 14.90 0.97
C ALA A 251 -7.60 15.69 1.37
N ARG A 252 -8.56 15.78 0.44
CA ARG A 252 -9.83 16.49 0.62
C ARG A 252 -11.00 15.56 0.43
N LYS A 253 -12.03 15.72 1.25
CA LYS A 253 -13.32 15.05 1.06
C LYS A 253 -14.02 15.60 -0.17
N SER A 254 -14.53 14.69 -1.00
CA SER A 254 -15.34 15.02 -2.16
C SER A 254 -16.75 14.48 -1.99
N SER A 255 -17.73 15.38 -2.17
CA SER A 255 -19.16 15.07 -2.19
C SER A 255 -19.65 14.52 -3.53
N PHE A 256 -18.74 14.19 -4.46
CA PHE A 256 -19.06 13.64 -5.78
C PHE A 256 -19.90 12.34 -5.72
N THR A 257 -19.80 11.60 -4.62
CA THR A 257 -20.58 10.38 -4.38
C THR A 257 -20.90 10.23 -2.90
N ASN A 258 -21.98 9.51 -2.59
CA ASN A 258 -22.34 9.16 -1.23
C ASN A 258 -22.30 7.62 -1.07
N PRO A 259 -21.45 7.08 -0.17
CA PRO A 259 -20.54 7.78 0.75
C PRO A 259 -19.37 8.52 0.09
N GLU A 260 -18.84 9.56 0.74
CA GLU A 260 -17.75 10.40 0.20
C GLU A 260 -16.44 9.65 -0.02
N ILE A 261 -15.64 10.14 -0.99
CA ILE A 261 -14.26 9.70 -1.25
C ILE A 261 -13.26 10.78 -0.84
N ASP A 262 -12.01 10.37 -0.63
CA ASP A 262 -10.90 11.31 -0.45
C ASP A 262 -10.16 11.52 -1.78
N VAL A 263 -9.67 12.73 -2.01
CA VAL A 263 -9.00 13.12 -3.25
C VAL A 263 -7.75 13.94 -2.93
N ILE A 264 -6.60 13.57 -3.50
CA ILE A 264 -5.42 14.43 -3.60
C ILE A 264 -5.56 15.23 -4.91
N PRO A 265 -5.81 16.55 -4.84
CA PRO A 265 -6.06 17.34 -6.02
C PRO A 265 -4.76 17.62 -6.79
N SER A 266 -4.93 17.96 -8.07
CA SER A 266 -3.91 18.55 -8.94
C SER A 266 -4.21 20.03 -9.16
N HIS A 267 -3.26 20.72 -9.76
CA HIS A 267 -3.39 22.13 -10.10
C HIS A 267 -2.58 22.46 -11.36
N ILE A 268 -2.99 23.47 -12.13
CA ILE A 268 -2.29 23.87 -13.37
C ILE A 268 -0.82 24.22 -13.15
N ASN A 269 -0.47 24.69 -11.95
CA ASN A 269 0.92 24.96 -11.57
C ASN A 269 1.81 23.70 -11.55
N LEU A 270 1.25 22.49 -11.46
CA LEU A 270 2.01 21.24 -11.55
C LEU A 270 2.89 21.19 -12.81
N MET A 271 2.39 21.72 -13.94
CA MET A 271 3.14 21.80 -15.20
C MET A 271 4.44 22.62 -15.08
N LYS A 272 4.46 23.65 -14.23
CA LYS A 272 5.64 24.50 -14.00
C LYS A 272 6.69 23.83 -13.11
N THR A 273 6.29 22.84 -12.33
CA THR A 273 7.13 22.14 -11.35
C THR A 273 7.86 20.92 -11.91
N GLU A 274 7.54 20.50 -13.14
CA GLU A 274 8.05 19.24 -13.70
C GLU A 274 9.59 19.22 -13.80
N THR A 275 10.21 20.32 -14.24
CA THR A 275 11.68 20.42 -14.34
C THR A 275 12.35 20.32 -12.98
N GLU A 276 11.78 20.98 -11.97
CA GLU A 276 12.26 20.94 -10.58
C GLU A 276 12.15 19.51 -10.02
N LEU A 277 10.97 18.91 -10.12
CA LEU A 277 10.70 17.56 -9.60
C LEU A 277 11.55 16.50 -10.29
N ASN A 278 11.88 16.66 -11.57
CA ASN A 278 12.81 15.78 -12.30
C ASN A 278 14.24 15.86 -11.76
N GLY A 279 14.67 17.03 -11.28
CA GLY A 279 15.98 17.20 -10.64
C GLY A 279 16.07 16.52 -9.26
N LEU A 280 14.92 16.31 -8.61
CA LEU A 280 14.81 15.69 -7.30
C LEU A 280 14.61 14.17 -7.43
N ARG A 281 15.67 13.39 -7.18
CA ARG A 281 15.62 11.92 -7.25
C ARG A 281 14.54 11.30 -6.36
N SER A 282 14.24 11.93 -5.22
CA SER A 282 13.20 11.48 -4.29
C SER A 282 11.79 11.52 -4.87
N SER A 283 11.49 12.46 -5.79
CA SER A 283 10.16 12.65 -6.36
C SER A 283 9.61 11.39 -7.04
N GLN A 284 10.49 10.63 -7.69
CA GLN A 284 10.16 9.40 -8.40
C GLN A 284 9.54 8.31 -7.51
N ALA A 285 9.85 8.31 -6.21
CA ALA A 285 9.35 7.35 -5.24
C ALA A 285 8.56 7.98 -4.09
N SER A 286 8.45 9.31 -4.03
CA SER A 286 7.83 10.03 -2.90
C SER A 286 6.41 9.58 -2.64
N LEU A 287 5.60 9.51 -3.71
CA LEU A 287 4.20 9.09 -3.60
C LEU A 287 4.06 7.68 -3.00
N LEU A 288 4.93 6.75 -3.41
CA LEU A 288 4.93 5.39 -2.87
C LEU A 288 5.23 5.37 -1.38
N TYR A 289 6.21 6.14 -0.90
CA TYR A 289 6.56 6.17 0.52
C TYR A 289 5.44 6.80 1.35
N LYS A 290 4.86 7.91 0.89
CA LYS A 290 3.75 8.56 1.60
C LYS A 290 2.47 7.72 1.64
N LEU A 291 2.22 6.92 0.60
CA LEU A 291 1.10 5.99 0.61
C LEU A 291 1.24 4.89 1.66
N LYS A 292 2.47 4.48 2.01
CA LYS A 292 2.70 3.50 3.09
C LYS A 292 2.24 4.02 4.45
N GLU A 293 2.32 5.33 4.67
CA GLU A 293 1.91 5.97 5.94
C GLU A 293 0.39 6.00 6.15
N VAL A 294 -0.39 5.71 5.10
CA VAL A 294 -1.87 5.70 5.13
C VAL A 294 -2.47 4.37 4.65
N GLU A 295 -1.68 3.29 4.66
CA GLU A 295 -2.12 1.93 4.29
C GLU A 295 -3.32 1.45 5.11
N ASP A 296 -3.45 1.91 6.35
CA ASP A 296 -4.54 1.57 7.25
C ASP A 296 -5.79 2.43 7.02
N LYS A 297 -5.70 3.54 6.27
CA LYS A 297 -6.81 4.48 6.01
C LYS A 297 -7.59 4.19 4.74
N TYR A 298 -6.95 3.59 3.74
CA TYR A 298 -7.55 3.33 2.44
C TYR A 298 -7.47 1.85 2.08
N ASP A 299 -8.54 1.32 1.50
CA ASP A 299 -8.53 -0.04 0.96
C ASP A 299 -8.07 -0.02 -0.50
N ILE A 300 -8.44 1.03 -1.24
CA ILE A 300 -8.14 1.22 -2.66
C ILE A 300 -7.64 2.64 -2.90
N VAL A 301 -6.56 2.76 -3.67
CA VAL A 301 -6.07 4.04 -4.21
C VAL A 301 -6.18 3.98 -5.73
N ILE A 302 -6.78 4.99 -6.35
CA ILE A 302 -6.89 5.10 -7.81
C ILE A 302 -6.16 6.36 -8.27
N ILE A 303 -5.20 6.20 -9.17
CA ILE A 303 -4.34 7.28 -9.66
C ILE A 303 -4.73 7.64 -11.10
N ASP A 304 -5.19 8.88 -11.31
CA ASP A 304 -5.36 9.46 -12.65
C ASP A 304 -4.02 9.96 -13.17
N THR A 305 -3.81 9.86 -14.47
CA THR A 305 -2.51 10.12 -15.10
C THR A 305 -2.62 11.02 -16.32
N PRO A 306 -1.58 11.83 -16.63
CA PRO A 306 -1.57 12.62 -17.84
C PRO A 306 -1.46 11.76 -19.10
N PRO A 307 -1.91 12.25 -20.27
CA PRO A 307 -1.82 11.57 -21.56
C PRO A 307 -0.40 11.63 -22.18
N SER A 308 0.65 11.42 -21.39
CA SER A 308 2.04 11.57 -21.82
C SER A 308 2.95 10.50 -21.19
N LEU A 309 4.21 10.44 -21.62
CA LEU A 309 5.26 9.60 -21.04
C LEU A 309 6.20 10.47 -20.20
N ASN A 310 5.63 11.22 -19.25
CA ASN A 310 6.37 12.19 -18.44
C ASN A 310 6.59 11.70 -17.00
N LEU A 311 7.21 12.55 -16.16
CA LEU A 311 7.51 12.21 -14.76
C LEU A 311 6.27 11.78 -13.97
N PHE A 312 5.12 12.42 -14.19
CA PHE A 312 3.90 12.14 -13.44
C PHE A 312 3.31 10.77 -13.82
N ALA A 313 3.30 10.43 -15.12
CA ALA A 313 2.96 9.08 -15.57
C ALA A 313 3.92 8.03 -15.00
N PHE A 314 5.22 8.33 -14.96
CA PHE A 314 6.23 7.47 -14.35
C PHE A 314 5.93 7.20 -12.86
N ILE A 315 5.72 8.26 -12.07
CA ILE A 315 5.41 8.18 -10.63
C ILE A 315 4.16 7.33 -10.39
N ALA A 316 3.09 7.53 -11.17
CA ALA A 316 1.86 6.77 -11.07
C ALA A 316 2.09 5.26 -11.25
N LEU A 317 2.80 4.87 -12.31
CA LEU A 317 3.03 3.47 -12.67
C LEU A 317 4.06 2.79 -11.76
N VAL A 318 5.10 3.51 -11.34
CA VAL A 318 6.08 3.00 -10.38
C VAL A 318 5.45 2.79 -9.01
N THR A 319 4.49 3.61 -8.62
CA THR A 319 3.77 3.50 -7.35
C THR A 319 2.77 2.32 -7.36
N SER A 320 2.01 2.18 -8.45
CA SER A 320 0.83 1.31 -8.52
C SER A 320 1.13 -0.19 -8.51
N ASP A 321 0.22 -0.99 -7.96
CA ASP A 321 0.30 -2.45 -8.00
C ASP A 321 -0.37 -2.99 -9.28
N TYR A 322 -1.42 -2.31 -9.71
CA TYR A 322 -2.25 -2.68 -10.85
C TYR A 322 -2.37 -1.55 -11.87
N LEU A 323 -2.59 -1.91 -13.13
CA LEU A 323 -2.82 -0.98 -14.23
C LEU A 323 -4.10 -1.33 -15.02
N ILE A 324 -4.95 -0.34 -15.22
CA ILE A 324 -6.06 -0.34 -16.18
C ILE A 324 -5.70 0.56 -17.36
N ILE A 325 -5.95 0.11 -18.59
CA ILE A 325 -5.63 0.84 -19.82
C ILE A 325 -6.93 1.17 -20.60
N PRO A 326 -7.56 2.34 -20.39
CA PRO A 326 -8.77 2.71 -21.12
C PRO A 326 -8.50 2.92 -22.61
N SER A 327 -9.30 2.34 -23.50
CA SER A 327 -9.15 2.48 -24.95
C SER A 327 -10.48 2.54 -25.67
N ASP A 328 -10.59 3.39 -26.69
CA ASP A 328 -11.74 3.43 -27.61
C ASP A 328 -11.71 2.31 -28.67
N LEU A 329 -10.71 1.42 -28.58
CA LEU A 329 -10.45 0.29 -29.46
C LEU A 329 -10.28 0.66 -30.94
N LYS A 330 -10.14 1.95 -31.25
CA LYS A 330 -9.89 2.43 -32.62
C LYS A 330 -8.42 2.22 -32.99
N PRO A 331 -8.09 2.11 -34.29
CA PRO A 331 -6.74 1.81 -34.75
C PRO A 331 -5.64 2.68 -34.11
N PHE A 332 -5.87 4.00 -33.96
CA PHE A 332 -4.90 4.92 -33.35
C PHE A 332 -4.73 4.74 -31.84
N ALA A 333 -5.79 4.41 -31.09
CA ALA A 333 -5.62 4.08 -29.66
C ALA A 333 -4.82 2.79 -29.51
N ASN A 334 -5.11 1.80 -30.35
CA ASN A 334 -4.44 0.51 -30.30
C ASN A 334 -2.94 0.61 -30.63
N GLN A 335 -2.52 1.54 -31.50
CA GLN A 335 -1.08 1.84 -31.67
C GLN A 335 -0.40 2.28 -30.37
N GLY A 336 -1.10 3.06 -29.53
CA GLY A 336 -0.55 3.49 -28.23
C GLY A 336 -0.38 2.36 -27.22
N LEU A 337 -1.10 1.24 -27.37
CA LEU A 337 -0.95 0.08 -26.48
C LEU A 337 0.46 -0.52 -26.54
N THR A 338 1.09 -0.52 -27.72
CA THR A 338 2.49 -0.95 -27.86
C THR A 338 3.42 -0.06 -27.04
N ASN A 339 3.23 1.27 -27.13
CA ASN A 339 4.03 2.23 -26.37
C ASN A 339 3.87 2.01 -24.86
N VAL A 340 2.63 1.77 -24.39
CA VAL A 340 2.37 1.46 -22.98
C VAL A 340 3.10 0.19 -22.54
N LYS A 341 3.06 -0.88 -23.34
CA LYS A 341 3.77 -2.14 -23.04
C LYS A 341 5.27 -1.95 -22.98
N GLU A 342 5.83 -1.25 -23.95
CA GLU A 342 7.26 -0.99 -24.04
C GLU A 342 7.73 -0.15 -22.85
N TYR A 343 7.01 0.92 -22.53
CA TYR A 343 7.28 1.75 -21.37
C TYR A 343 7.26 0.95 -20.05
N ILE A 344 6.25 0.09 -19.87
CA ILE A 344 6.18 -0.79 -18.68
C ILE A 344 7.38 -1.74 -18.62
N LYS A 345 7.76 -2.34 -19.75
CA LYS A 345 8.82 -3.35 -19.82
C LYS A 345 10.22 -2.74 -19.70
N GLN A 346 10.46 -1.58 -20.31
CA GLN A 346 11.78 -0.98 -20.47
C GLN A 346 12.10 0.02 -19.36
N ASP A 347 11.11 0.73 -18.84
CA ASP A 347 11.34 1.81 -17.87
C ASP A 347 10.77 1.44 -16.49
N ILE A 348 9.47 1.12 -16.41
CA ILE A 348 8.77 0.97 -15.13
C ILE A 348 9.21 -0.28 -14.37
N ASN A 349 9.16 -1.45 -14.98
CA ASN A 349 9.50 -2.71 -14.29
C ASN A 349 10.97 -2.79 -13.88
N PRO A 350 11.95 -2.34 -14.72
CA PRO A 350 13.34 -2.26 -14.28
C PRO A 350 13.53 -1.32 -13.09
N PHE A 351 12.89 -0.14 -13.08
CA PHE A 351 12.96 0.76 -11.93
C PHE A 351 12.37 0.12 -10.68
N ARG A 352 11.17 -0.45 -10.78
CA ARG A 352 10.50 -1.14 -9.66
C ARG A 352 11.37 -2.26 -9.07
N LYS A 353 11.95 -3.09 -9.92
CA LYS A 353 12.79 -4.21 -9.49
C LYS A 353 14.11 -3.73 -8.88
N ASN A 354 14.83 -2.86 -9.57
CA ASN A 354 16.21 -2.53 -9.23
C ASN A 354 16.32 -1.48 -8.11
N LEU A 355 15.36 -0.55 -8.02
CA LEU A 355 15.44 0.59 -7.10
C LEU A 355 14.45 0.48 -5.94
N LEU A 356 13.32 -0.20 -6.13
CA LEU A 356 12.24 -0.25 -5.12
C LEU A 356 12.00 -1.64 -4.53
N ASN A 357 12.66 -2.68 -5.06
CA ASN A 357 12.39 -4.07 -4.73
C ASN A 357 10.88 -4.42 -4.81
N LYS A 358 10.15 -3.81 -5.76
CA LYS A 358 8.74 -4.09 -6.03
C LYS A 358 8.62 -5.08 -7.19
N PRO A 359 7.63 -6.00 -7.15
CA PRO A 359 7.34 -6.87 -8.29
C PRO A 359 6.88 -6.03 -9.50
N PRO A 360 6.95 -6.60 -10.72
CA PRO A 360 6.40 -5.97 -11.91
C PRO A 360 4.94 -5.51 -11.70
N ILE A 361 4.57 -4.38 -12.30
CA ILE A 361 3.18 -3.92 -12.25
C ILE A 361 2.26 -4.93 -12.96
N LYS A 362 1.11 -5.24 -12.35
CA LYS A 362 0.13 -6.18 -12.94
C LYS A 362 -0.87 -5.43 -13.82
N ILE A 363 -0.86 -5.72 -15.11
CA ILE A 363 -1.87 -5.18 -16.04
C ILE A 363 -3.18 -5.96 -15.82
N LEU A 364 -4.22 -5.28 -15.33
CA LEU A 364 -5.57 -5.87 -15.19
C LEU A 364 -6.22 -6.07 -16.55
N GLY A 365 -6.05 -5.10 -17.44
CA GLY A 365 -6.43 -5.21 -18.83
C GLY A 365 -6.67 -3.87 -19.51
N VAL A 366 -6.88 -3.96 -20.81
CA VAL A 366 -7.44 -2.89 -21.62
C VAL A 366 -8.92 -2.81 -21.33
N LEU A 367 -9.39 -1.63 -20.90
CA LEU A 367 -10.80 -1.35 -20.65
C LEU A 367 -11.41 -0.76 -21.93
N PRO A 368 -12.39 -1.43 -22.57
CA PRO A 368 -13.16 -0.84 -23.65
C PRO A 368 -13.96 0.36 -23.15
N CYS A 369 -13.59 1.56 -23.58
CA CYS A 369 -14.19 2.83 -23.15
C CYS A 369 -14.69 3.63 -24.35
N LYS A 370 -15.75 4.44 -24.15
CA LYS A 370 -16.35 5.25 -25.22
C LYS A 370 -16.79 4.40 -26.42
N ILE A 371 -17.27 3.18 -26.12
CA ILE A 371 -17.76 2.25 -27.13
C ILE A 371 -19.12 2.68 -27.64
N ALA A 372 -19.33 2.60 -28.95
CA ALA A 372 -20.60 3.00 -29.54
C ALA A 372 -21.73 2.05 -29.11
N THR A 373 -22.91 2.60 -28.88
CA THR A 373 -24.08 1.89 -28.34
C THR A 373 -24.94 1.20 -29.40
N PHE A 374 -24.76 1.52 -30.69
CA PHE A 374 -25.62 0.99 -31.73
C PHE A 374 -25.42 -0.52 -31.93
N GLN A 375 -26.53 -1.27 -31.90
CA GLN A 375 -26.56 -2.74 -31.83
C GLN A 375 -25.62 -3.44 -32.82
N LYS A 376 -25.63 -3.02 -34.09
CA LYS A 376 -24.75 -3.60 -35.13
C LYS A 376 -23.26 -3.51 -34.79
N PHE A 377 -22.82 -2.43 -34.13
CA PHE A 377 -21.42 -2.31 -33.68
C PHE A 377 -21.12 -3.33 -32.60
N VAL A 378 -22.01 -3.40 -31.61
CA VAL A 378 -21.84 -4.25 -30.43
C VAL A 378 -21.82 -5.73 -30.82
N GLU A 379 -22.68 -6.15 -31.75
CA GLU A 379 -22.79 -7.55 -32.15
C GLU A 379 -21.67 -7.99 -33.12
N HIS A 380 -21.19 -7.10 -34.00
CA HIS A 380 -20.31 -7.51 -35.11
C HIS A 380 -18.92 -6.89 -35.12
N THR A 381 -18.76 -5.68 -34.59
CA THR A 381 -17.50 -4.93 -34.65
C THR A 381 -16.73 -5.04 -33.35
N LEU A 382 -17.39 -4.83 -32.21
CA LEU A 382 -16.76 -4.86 -30.89
C LEU A 382 -16.05 -6.19 -30.58
N PRO A 383 -16.62 -7.38 -30.85
CA PRO A 383 -15.94 -8.65 -30.56
C PRO A 383 -14.64 -8.80 -31.37
N LYS A 384 -14.63 -8.33 -32.63
CA LYS A 384 -13.42 -8.34 -33.48
C LYS A 384 -12.35 -7.39 -32.96
N GLN A 385 -12.77 -6.21 -32.47
CA GLN A 385 -11.86 -5.24 -31.87
C GLN A 385 -11.25 -5.74 -30.57
N ILE A 386 -12.05 -6.38 -29.71
CA ILE A 386 -11.58 -7.02 -28.47
C ILE A 386 -10.57 -8.14 -28.80
N LEU A 387 -10.91 -9.02 -29.74
CA LEU A 387 -10.03 -10.10 -30.16
C LEU A 387 -8.67 -9.58 -30.67
N ALA A 388 -8.69 -8.49 -31.43
CA ALA A 388 -7.47 -7.86 -31.92
C ALA A 388 -6.55 -7.37 -30.79
N ILE A 389 -7.08 -6.98 -29.62
CA ILE A 389 -6.25 -6.61 -28.46
C ILE A 389 -5.44 -7.81 -27.98
N THR A 390 -6.10 -8.93 -27.77
CA THR A 390 -5.45 -10.16 -27.29
C THR A 390 -4.47 -10.71 -28.32
N GLU A 391 -4.89 -10.85 -29.58
CA GLU A 391 -4.08 -11.49 -30.63
C GLU A 391 -2.90 -10.64 -31.08
N ARG A 392 -3.11 -9.33 -31.29
CA ARG A 392 -2.08 -8.45 -31.86
C ARG A 392 -1.20 -7.82 -30.78
N TYR A 393 -1.78 -7.45 -29.64
CA TYR A 393 -1.09 -6.71 -28.60
C TYR A 393 -0.75 -7.57 -27.39
N ASN A 394 -1.24 -8.81 -27.28
CA ASN A 394 -0.97 -9.72 -26.16
C ASN A 394 -1.17 -9.01 -24.80
N LEU A 395 -2.33 -8.37 -24.66
CA LEU A 395 -2.78 -7.72 -23.44
C LEU A 395 -4.11 -8.34 -23.00
N PRO A 396 -4.33 -8.52 -21.69
CA PRO A 396 -5.64 -8.90 -21.21
C PRO A 396 -6.65 -7.78 -21.51
N VAL A 397 -7.92 -8.16 -21.69
CA VAL A 397 -9.03 -7.23 -21.85
C VAL A 397 -9.93 -7.36 -20.62
N ILE A 398 -10.45 -6.24 -20.14
CA ILE A 398 -11.49 -6.22 -19.11
C ILE A 398 -12.82 -6.54 -19.79
N ASP A 399 -13.58 -7.46 -19.21
CA ASP A 399 -14.81 -7.98 -19.80
C ASP A 399 -15.92 -6.91 -19.83
N THR A 400 -15.95 -6.06 -18.81
CA THR A 400 -16.86 -4.92 -18.74
C THR A 400 -16.53 -3.87 -19.80
N VAL A 401 -17.58 -3.35 -20.45
CA VAL A 401 -17.51 -2.32 -21.49
C VAL A 401 -18.18 -1.04 -21.00
N ILE A 402 -17.48 0.10 -21.13
CA ILE A 402 -18.03 1.43 -20.86
C ILE A 402 -18.44 2.09 -22.17
N TYR A 403 -19.74 2.30 -22.33
CA TYR A 403 -20.29 2.85 -23.57
C TYR A 403 -20.26 4.37 -23.58
N GLN A 404 -20.18 4.95 -24.78
CA GLN A 404 -20.29 6.38 -24.97
C GLN A 404 -21.73 6.82 -24.74
N ARG A 405 -21.98 7.49 -23.61
CA ARG A 405 -23.31 7.97 -23.19
C ARG A 405 -23.21 9.41 -22.72
N GLU A 406 -24.21 10.22 -23.07
CA GLU A 406 -24.26 11.64 -22.67
C GLU A 406 -24.31 11.83 -21.16
N GLU A 407 -24.88 10.86 -20.43
CA GLU A 407 -25.01 10.94 -18.97
C GLU A 407 -23.66 11.02 -18.24
N LEU A 408 -22.58 10.49 -18.84
CA LEU A 408 -21.22 10.60 -18.30
C LEU A 408 -20.65 12.02 -18.38
N ALA A 409 -21.11 12.83 -19.34
CA ALA A 409 -20.73 14.24 -19.44
C ALA A 409 -21.65 15.08 -18.54
N LYS A 410 -22.97 14.89 -18.67
CA LYS A 410 -23.99 15.65 -17.93
C LYS A 410 -23.83 15.55 -16.41
N CYS A 411 -23.38 14.41 -15.90
CA CYS A 411 -23.16 14.26 -14.46
C CYS A 411 -22.01 15.15 -13.93
N LEU A 412 -21.02 15.49 -14.77
CA LEU A 412 -19.92 16.39 -14.44
C LEU A 412 -20.26 17.88 -14.63
N GLU A 413 -21.31 18.18 -15.39
CA GLU A 413 -21.78 19.54 -15.70
C GLU A 413 -22.84 20.04 -14.70
N GLN A 414 -23.11 19.29 -13.64
CA GLN A 414 -24.08 19.67 -12.62
C GLN A 414 -23.62 20.93 -11.87
N VAL A 415 -24.57 21.81 -11.55
CA VAL A 415 -24.35 23.06 -10.82
C VAL A 415 -25.33 23.19 -9.65
N GLN A 416 -24.91 23.90 -8.61
CA GLN A 416 -25.73 24.30 -7.49
C GLN A 416 -25.89 25.82 -7.47
N GLN A 417 -27.13 26.30 -7.34
CA GLN A 417 -27.38 27.72 -7.14
C GLN A 417 -27.20 28.09 -5.66
N ILE A 418 -26.34 29.08 -5.40
CA ILE A 418 -26.14 29.71 -4.08
C ILE A 418 -26.31 31.22 -4.24
N GLY A 419 -27.48 31.73 -3.87
CA GLY A 419 -27.86 33.12 -4.18
C GLY A 419 -27.98 33.29 -5.70
N ASP A 420 -27.25 34.26 -6.25
CA ASP A 420 -27.21 34.55 -7.69
C ASP A 420 -26.05 33.84 -8.43
N LEU A 421 -25.26 33.00 -7.72
CA LEU A 421 -24.10 32.29 -8.30
C LEU A 421 -24.44 30.84 -8.66
N GLU A 422 -23.96 30.40 -9.81
CA GLU A 422 -23.96 28.99 -10.23
C GLU A 422 -22.59 28.37 -9.95
N ILE A 423 -22.53 27.49 -8.95
CA ILE A 423 -21.28 26.85 -8.53
C ILE A 423 -21.26 25.42 -9.09
N PRO A 424 -20.14 24.95 -9.67
CA PRO A 424 -20.00 23.56 -10.07
C PRO A 424 -20.27 22.59 -8.90
N ASP A 425 -21.20 21.66 -9.10
CA ASP A 425 -21.55 20.58 -8.16
C ASP A 425 -21.61 19.23 -8.91
N PRO A 426 -20.50 18.80 -9.55
CA PRO A 426 -20.47 17.56 -10.30
C PRO A 426 -20.83 16.36 -9.41
N ARG A 427 -21.54 15.40 -10.00
CA ARG A 427 -22.04 14.21 -9.33
C ARG A 427 -21.63 12.96 -10.09
N SER A 428 -21.32 11.90 -9.36
CA SER A 428 -21.07 10.59 -9.97
C SER A 428 -22.31 10.10 -10.71
N VAL A 429 -22.12 9.20 -11.69
CA VAL A 429 -23.26 8.59 -12.40
C VAL A 429 -24.27 7.93 -11.46
N PHE A 430 -23.82 7.48 -10.29
CA PHE A 430 -24.66 6.87 -9.27
C PHE A 430 -25.53 7.86 -8.50
N GLU A 431 -25.12 9.12 -8.39
CA GLU A 431 -25.93 10.19 -7.78
C GLU A 431 -26.78 10.90 -8.83
N TYR A 432 -26.26 11.06 -10.04
CA TYR A 432 -26.96 11.71 -11.15
C TYR A 432 -28.08 10.84 -11.72
N LYS A 433 -27.81 9.54 -11.97
CA LYS A 433 -28.79 8.60 -12.52
C LYS A 433 -28.52 7.17 -12.02
N PRO A 434 -28.89 6.86 -10.76
CA PRO A 434 -28.56 5.60 -10.09
C PRO A 434 -28.96 4.33 -10.85
N HIS A 435 -30.05 4.37 -11.61
CA HIS A 435 -30.56 3.24 -12.40
C HIS A 435 -30.18 3.30 -13.89
N GLY A 436 -29.34 4.26 -14.27
CA GLY A 436 -28.83 4.44 -15.62
C GLY A 436 -27.86 3.34 -16.03
N ASP A 437 -27.66 3.19 -17.33
CA ASP A 437 -26.79 2.14 -17.85
C ASP A 437 -25.33 2.40 -17.49
N SER A 438 -24.85 3.66 -17.49
CA SER A 438 -23.49 3.97 -17.05
C SER A 438 -23.25 3.61 -15.58
N ALA A 439 -24.23 3.78 -14.70
CA ALA A 439 -24.11 3.36 -13.31
C ALA A 439 -23.94 1.83 -13.19
N LYS A 440 -24.72 1.05 -13.95
CA LYS A 440 -24.60 -0.40 -14.01
C LYS A 440 -23.25 -0.83 -14.60
N GLU A 441 -22.80 -0.19 -15.69
CA GLU A 441 -21.52 -0.45 -16.33
C GLU A 441 -20.35 -0.23 -15.34
N PHE A 442 -20.35 0.88 -14.59
CA PHE A 442 -19.33 1.14 -13.57
C PHE A 442 -19.45 0.25 -12.34
N GLU A 443 -20.65 -0.18 -11.97
CA GLU A 443 -20.84 -1.17 -10.91
C GLU A 443 -20.23 -2.52 -11.29
N LEU A 444 -20.48 -3.00 -12.51
CA LEU A 444 -19.89 -4.23 -13.05
C LEU A 444 -18.37 -4.12 -13.12
N LEU A 445 -17.84 -2.98 -13.59
CA LEU A 445 -16.41 -2.73 -13.63
C LEU A 445 -15.79 -2.81 -12.23
N ALA A 446 -16.45 -2.24 -11.21
CA ALA A 446 -15.97 -2.33 -9.84
C ALA A 446 -15.96 -3.77 -9.31
N ILE A 447 -17.00 -4.58 -9.61
CA ILE A 447 -17.02 -6.00 -9.23
C ILE A 447 -15.84 -6.73 -9.87
N GLU A 448 -15.66 -6.56 -11.18
CA GLU A 448 -14.63 -7.23 -11.94
C GLU A 448 -13.23 -6.83 -11.46
N VAL A 449 -12.99 -5.54 -11.23
CA VAL A 449 -11.71 -5.03 -10.72
C VAL A 449 -11.41 -5.59 -9.33
N LEU A 450 -12.37 -5.53 -8.39
CA LEU A 450 -12.20 -6.06 -7.03
C LEU A 450 -11.86 -7.56 -7.06
N GLN A 451 -12.58 -8.36 -7.87
CA GLN A 451 -12.29 -9.78 -8.06
C GLN A 451 -10.88 -10.03 -8.60
N LYS A 452 -10.44 -9.30 -9.64
CA LYS A 452 -9.09 -9.48 -10.24
C LYS A 452 -7.94 -9.08 -9.31
N ILE A 453 -8.20 -8.21 -8.32
CA ILE A 453 -7.21 -7.81 -7.30
C ILE A 453 -7.30 -8.61 -5.99
N GLY A 454 -8.29 -9.51 -5.86
CA GLY A 454 -8.44 -10.43 -4.73
C GLY A 454 -9.14 -9.82 -3.51
N ILE A 455 -10.12 -8.96 -3.75
CA ILE A 455 -10.99 -8.32 -2.74
C ILE A 455 -12.45 -8.59 -3.10
#